data_AF-A0A157SAM0-F1
#
_entry.id   AF-A0A157SAM0-F1
#
_cell.length_a   1.000
_cell.length_b   1.000
_cell.length_c   1.000
_cell.angle_alpha   90.00
_cell.angle_beta   90.00
_cell.angle_gamma   90.00
#
_symmetry.space_group_name_H-M   'P 1'
#
loop_
_entity.id
_entity.type
_entity.pdbx_description
1 polymer ?
#
loop_
_entity_poly.entity_id
_entity_poly.type
_entity_poly.pdbx_seq_one_letter_code
_entity_poly.pdbx_strand_id
1 'polypeptide(L)'
;MLTRQMLLAASALLIAHAATAQTAPTTAQPSPAAPTTREAVRQDLDAWVKSGMAELTRRQETPDTNSAEYQRRLARYHELRRQQQTH
;
A
#
# COMPACT_ATOMS: atom_id res chain seq x y z
N MET A 1 39.72 28.56 -45.40
CA MET A 1 38.87 28.14 -44.27
C MET A 1 37.65 29.05 -44.25
N LEU A 2 36.46 28.48 -44.43
CA LEU A 2 35.24 29.20 -44.82
C LEU A 2 34.64 30.06 -43.69
N THR A 3 34.42 31.33 -44.06
CA THR A 3 33.37 32.30 -43.69
C THR A 3 32.42 32.00 -42.52
N ARG A 4 32.43 32.90 -41.53
CA ARG A 4 31.41 33.09 -40.50
C ARG A 4 31.01 34.57 -40.59
N GLN A 5 29.93 34.95 -41.29
CA GLN A 5 28.55 35.07 -40.76
C GLN A 5 28.54 35.52 -39.28
N MET A 6 27.80 36.52 -38.84
CA MET A 6 26.55 37.09 -39.34
C MET A 6 26.35 38.44 -38.64
N LEU A 7 25.96 39.44 -39.41
CA LEU A 7 25.29 40.64 -38.94
C LEU A 7 23.85 40.26 -38.49
N LEU A 8 23.26 41.12 -37.65
CA LEU A 8 21.80 41.33 -37.48
C LEU A 8 21.05 40.19 -36.76
N ALA A 9 20.00 40.42 -35.98
CA ALA A 9 19.32 41.61 -35.50
C ALA A 9 18.46 41.16 -34.31
N ALA A 10 18.08 42.12 -33.48
CA ALA A 10 17.10 41.96 -32.42
C ALA A 10 15.81 41.28 -32.92
N SER A 11 15.21 40.44 -32.08
CA SER A 11 13.76 40.42 -31.81
C SER A 11 13.46 39.37 -30.74
N ALA A 12 12.96 39.84 -29.60
CA ALA A 12 12.29 39.00 -28.63
C ALA A 12 11.00 38.45 -29.25
N LEU A 13 10.83 37.13 -29.25
CA LEU A 13 9.51 36.53 -29.43
C LEU A 13 9.37 35.33 -28.51
N LEU A 14 8.52 35.53 -27.49
CA LEU A 14 7.96 34.51 -26.63
C LEU A 14 7.38 33.37 -27.47
N ILE A 15 7.88 32.15 -27.30
CA ILE A 15 7.18 30.93 -27.70
C ILE A 15 6.90 30.12 -26.45
N ALA A 16 5.65 29.69 -26.39
CA ALA A 16 4.94 29.18 -25.25
C ALA A 16 5.57 27.93 -24.63
N HIS A 17 5.24 27.73 -23.35
CA HIS A 17 5.54 26.57 -22.52
C HIS A 17 5.45 25.25 -23.29
N ALA A 18 6.59 24.59 -23.50
CA ALA A 18 6.61 23.14 -23.65
C ALA A 18 6.30 22.55 -22.28
N ALA A 19 5.02 22.28 -22.00
CA ALA A 19 4.64 21.44 -20.88
C ALA A 19 5.27 20.07 -21.10
N THR A 20 6.34 19.77 -20.37
CA THR A 20 6.95 18.44 -20.34
C THR A 20 5.88 17.45 -19.90
N ALA A 21 5.58 16.49 -20.76
CA ALA A 21 4.77 15.33 -20.40
C ALA A 21 5.51 14.59 -19.27
N GLN A 22 5.06 14.77 -18.04
CA GLN A 22 5.51 14.01 -16.88
C GLN A 22 4.98 12.59 -17.05
N THR A 23 5.84 11.66 -17.46
CA THR A 23 5.55 10.22 -17.36
C THR A 23 5.49 9.87 -15.88
N ALA A 24 4.28 9.84 -15.33
CA ALA A 24 4.01 9.31 -14.01
C ALA A 24 4.44 7.83 -13.96
N PRO A 25 5.04 7.35 -12.86
CA PRO A 25 5.31 5.93 -12.70
C PRO A 25 4.00 5.16 -12.78
N THR A 26 3.95 4.14 -13.65
CA THR A 26 2.87 3.15 -13.65
C THR A 26 2.75 2.59 -12.24
N THR A 27 1.73 3.01 -11.50
CA THR A 27 1.31 2.32 -10.29
C THR A 27 0.95 0.90 -10.70
N ALA A 28 1.78 -0.08 -10.31
CA ALA A 28 1.47 -1.49 -10.51
C ALA A 28 0.06 -1.74 -9.97
N GLN A 29 -0.87 -2.08 -10.85
CA GLN A 29 -2.23 -2.41 -10.47
C GLN A 29 -2.17 -3.63 -9.56
N PRO A 30 -2.65 -3.54 -8.30
CA PRO A 30 -2.63 -4.69 -7.41
C PRO A 30 -3.39 -5.82 -8.09
N SER A 31 -2.77 -7.00 -8.19
CA SER A 31 -3.44 -8.18 -8.73
C SER A 31 -4.75 -8.39 -7.97
N PRO A 32 -5.87 -8.72 -8.66
CA PRO A 32 -7.14 -8.93 -7.99
C PRO A 32 -6.93 -10.00 -6.92
N ALA A 33 -7.14 -9.60 -5.66
CA ALA A 33 -7.07 -10.51 -4.54
C ALA A 33 -8.01 -11.69 -4.83
N ALA A 34 -7.55 -12.92 -4.58
CA ALA A 34 -8.39 -14.09 -4.72
C ALA A 34 -9.72 -13.87 -3.95
N PRO A 35 -10.86 -14.24 -4.53
CA PRO A 35 -12.15 -14.01 -3.89
C PRO A 35 -12.16 -14.68 -2.51
N THR A 36 -12.39 -13.88 -1.46
CA THR A 36 -12.48 -14.41 -0.10
C THR A 36 -13.79 -15.18 0.04
N THR A 37 -13.72 -16.47 0.34
CA THR A 37 -14.91 -17.30 0.56
C THR A 37 -15.49 -17.06 1.94
N ARG A 38 -16.79 -17.35 2.12
CA ARG A 38 -17.44 -17.23 3.43
C ARG A 38 -16.77 -18.15 4.46
N GLU A 39 -16.31 -19.31 4.01
CA GLU A 39 -15.59 -20.30 4.80
C GLU A 39 -14.26 -19.74 5.29
N ALA A 40 -13.48 -19.08 4.42
CA ALA A 40 -12.22 -18.44 4.79
C ALA A 40 -12.44 -17.33 5.84
N VAL A 41 -13.49 -16.52 5.70
CA VAL A 41 -13.83 -15.49 6.71
C VAL A 41 -14.15 -16.14 8.07
N ARG A 42 -14.89 -17.24 8.08
CA ARG A 42 -15.23 -17.95 9.34
C ARG A 42 -13.99 -18.50 10.03
N GLN A 43 -13.05 -19.06 9.28
CA GLN A 43 -11.78 -19.57 9.80
C GLN A 43 -10.92 -18.44 10.40
N ASP A 44 -10.86 -17.31 9.70
CA ASP A 44 -10.15 -16.12 10.16
C ASP A 44 -10.74 -15.54 11.45
N LEU A 45 -12.08 -15.45 11.53
CA LEU A 45 -12.79 -15.03 12.74
C LEU A 45 -12.56 -15.98 13.91
N ASP A 46 -12.51 -17.30 13.66
CA ASP A 46 -12.19 -18.28 14.70
C ASP A 46 -10.75 -18.09 15.21
N ALA A 47 -9.77 -17.86 14.33
CA ALA A 47 -8.40 -17.52 14.73
C ALA A 47 -8.34 -16.21 15.54
N TRP A 48 -9.07 -15.20 15.09
CA TRP A 48 -9.18 -13.90 15.76
C TRP A 48 -9.70 -14.06 17.19
N VAL A 49 -10.77 -14.81 17.40
CA VAL A 49 -11.33 -15.09 18.73
C VAL A 49 -10.37 -15.93 19.57
N LYS A 50 -9.85 -17.04 19.05
CA LYS A 50 -8.93 -17.94 19.80
C LYS A 50 -7.62 -17.27 20.21
N SER A 51 -7.17 -16.27 19.45
CA SER A 51 -5.95 -15.51 19.76
C SER A 51 -6.13 -14.53 20.93
N GLY A 52 -7.37 -14.17 21.25
CA GLY A 52 -7.69 -13.15 22.23
C GLY A 52 -7.83 -11.73 21.65
N MET A 53 -7.79 -11.56 20.32
CA MET A 53 -7.87 -10.23 19.69
C MET A 53 -9.27 -9.61 19.82
N ALA A 54 -10.31 -10.44 19.92
CA ALA A 54 -11.68 -9.98 20.13
C ALA A 54 -11.87 -9.26 21.48
N GLU A 55 -11.20 -9.71 22.54
CA GLU A 55 -11.25 -9.05 23.86
C GLU A 55 -10.64 -7.65 23.81
N LEU A 56 -9.56 -7.47 23.05
CA LEU A 56 -8.89 -6.17 22.91
C LEU A 56 -9.78 -5.15 22.19
N THR A 57 -10.53 -5.60 21.18
CA THR A 57 -11.37 -4.72 20.34
C THR A 57 -12.78 -4.48 20.89
N ARG A 58 -13.28 -5.31 21.81
CA ARG A 58 -14.64 -5.17 22.38
C ARG A 58 -14.82 -3.97 23.32
N ARG A 59 -13.75 -3.38 23.85
CA ARG A 59 -13.85 -2.33 24.87
C ARG A 59 -14.21 -0.93 24.35
N GLN A 60 -14.56 -0.77 23.06
CA GLN A 60 -14.81 0.53 22.39
C GLN A 60 -13.63 1.52 22.51
N GLU A 61 -12.47 1.04 22.93
CA GLU A 61 -11.21 1.76 23.01
C GLU A 61 -10.28 1.16 21.96
N THR A 62 -9.59 2.02 21.21
CA THR A 62 -8.55 1.57 20.28
C THR A 62 -7.48 0.85 21.11
N PRO A 63 -7.18 -0.44 20.82
CA PRO A 63 -6.14 -1.15 21.54
C PRO A 63 -4.81 -0.42 21.37
N ASP A 64 -4.01 -0.31 22.45
CA ASP A 64 -2.62 0.10 22.30
C ASP A 64 -1.87 -0.97 21.51
N THR A 65 -1.62 -0.68 20.23
CA THR A 65 -0.95 -1.58 19.30
C THR A 65 0.53 -1.76 19.61
N ASN A 66 1.13 -0.89 20.43
CA ASN A 66 2.51 -1.02 20.88
C ASN A 66 2.63 -1.84 22.17
N SER A 67 1.52 -2.13 22.84
CA SER A 67 1.53 -2.90 24.09
C SER A 67 2.05 -4.32 23.87
N ALA A 68 2.80 -4.83 24.86
CA ALA A 68 3.29 -6.21 24.84
C ALA A 68 2.15 -7.24 24.78
N GLU A 69 0.98 -6.90 25.33
CA GLU A 69 -0.21 -7.74 25.26
C GLU A 69 -0.78 -7.82 23.83
N TYR A 70 -0.94 -6.69 23.15
CA TYR A 70 -1.39 -6.66 21.76
C TYR A 70 -0.45 -7.45 20.85
N GLN A 71 0.85 -7.21 20.95
CA GLN A 71 1.86 -7.89 20.15
C GLN A 71 1.86 -9.41 20.37
N ARG A 72 1.70 -9.87 21.63
CA ARG A 72 1.58 -11.30 21.95
C ARG A 72 0.33 -11.95 21.34
N ARG A 73 -0.83 -11.30 21.45
CA ARG A 73 -2.09 -11.82 20.90
C ARG A 73 -2.08 -11.82 19.36
N LEU A 74 -1.49 -10.78 18.75
CA LEU A 74 -1.29 -10.71 17.32
C LEU A 74 -0.37 -11.82 16.79
N ALA A 75 0.75 -12.09 17.47
CA ALA A 75 1.63 -13.20 17.11
C ALA A 75 0.90 -14.55 17.16
N ARG A 76 0.05 -14.76 18.18
CA ARG A 76 -0.80 -15.96 18.28
C ARG A 76 -1.83 -16.05 17.16
N TYR A 77 -2.46 -14.95 16.78
CA TYR A 77 -3.38 -14.89 15.64
C TYR A 77 -2.69 -15.32 14.34
N HIS A 78 -1.48 -14.80 14.07
CA HIS A 78 -0.72 -15.20 12.89
C HIS A 78 -0.32 -16.67 12.89
N GLU A 79 0.05 -17.23 14.05
CA GLU A 79 0.34 -18.65 14.19
C GLU A 79 -0.89 -19.52 13.87
N LEU A 80 -2.04 -19.20 14.45
CA LEU A 80 -3.29 -19.91 14.18
C LEU A 80 -3.67 -19.86 12.69
N ARG A 81 -3.50 -18.71 12.03
CA ARG A 81 -3.76 -18.57 10.59
C ARG A 81 -2.82 -19.40 9.73
N ARG A 82 -1.53 -19.47 10.08
CA ARG A 82 -0.58 -20.34 9.36
C ARG A 82 -0.98 -21.80 9.47
N GLN A 83 -1.35 -22.26 10.67
CA GLN A 83 -1.80 -23.64 10.89
C GLN A 83 -3.05 -23.97 10.05
N GLN A 84 -4.00 -23.04 9.93
CA GLN A 84 -5.19 -23.22 9.10
C GLN A 84 -4.89 -23.31 7.59
N GLN A 85 -3.76 -22.75 7.13
CA GLN A 85 -3.34 -22.77 5.73
C GLN A 85 -2.54 -24.02 5.35
N THR A 86 -2.05 -24.78 6.33
CA THR A 86 -1.26 -26.01 6.12
C THR A 86 -2.09 -27.29 6.04
N HIS A 87 -3.42 -27.18 6.02
CA HIS A 87 -4.38 -28.29 5.95
C HIS A 87 -5.22 -28.20 4.67
#